data_AF-A0A7Y7YNZ2-F1
#
_entry.id   AF-A0A7Y7YNZ2-F1
#
_cell.length_a   1.000
_cell.length_b   1.000
_cell.length_c   1.000
_cell.angle_alpha   90.00
_cell.angle_beta   90.00
_cell.angle_gamma   90.00
#
_symmetry.space_group_name_H-M   'P 1'
#
loop_
_entity.id
_entity.type
_entity.pdbx_description
1 polymer ?
#
loop_
_entity_poly.entity_id
_entity_poly.type
_entity_poly.pdbx_seq_one_letter_code
_entity_poly.pdbx_strand_id
1 'polypeptide(L)' 'MEWIPCSKQMPAEGEYVIVATDDTTWVETHFVEDDMISGERMWFSANADADPRSLNAFTHWMKIPAPPTE' A
#
# COMPACT_ATOMS: atom_id res chain seq x y z
N MET A 1 8.28 14.79 3.79
CA MET A 1 7.68 13.49 3.45
C MET A 1 8.75 12.44 3.67
N GLU A 2 8.42 11.36 4.37
CA GLU A 2 9.37 10.31 4.77
C GLU A 2 8.83 8.96 4.32
N TRP A 3 9.70 8.14 3.74
CA TRP A 3 9.40 6.75 3.40
C TRP A 3 9.56 5.88 4.65
N ILE A 4 8.53 5.12 4.98
CA ILE A 4 8.47 4.24 6.14
C ILE A 4 8.60 2.79 5.63
N PRO A 5 9.57 2.01 6.13
CA PRO A 5 9.67 0.59 5.76
C PRO A 5 8.42 -0.17 6.18
N CYS A 6 7.82 -0.94 5.27
CA CYS A 6 6.63 -1.76 5.56
C CYS A 6 6.90 -2.76 6.70
N SER A 7 8.14 -3.26 6.79
CA SER A 7 8.59 -4.17 7.87
C SER A 7 8.61 -3.52 9.26
N LYS A 8 8.68 -2.19 9.35
CA LYS A 8 8.69 -1.45 10.62
C LYS A 8 7.27 -1.12 11.06
N GLN A 9 6.46 -0.65 10.12
CA GLN A 9 5.11 -0.21 10.39
C GLN A 9 4.31 -0.23 9.08
N MET A 10 3.09 -0.77 9.14
CA MET A 10 2.11 -0.67 8.06
C MET A 10 1.29 0.62 8.22
N PRO A 11 0.76 1.19 7.12
CA PRO A 11 -0.20 2.30 7.21
C PRO A 11 -1.49 1.84 7.89
N ALA A 12 -2.35 2.79 8.26
CA ALA A 12 -3.64 2.43 8.83
C ALA A 12 -4.49 1.65 7.82
N GLU A 13 -5.35 0.77 8.31
CA GLU A 13 -6.31 0.06 7.47
C GLU A 13 -7.22 1.06 6.73
N GLY A 14 -7.45 0.83 5.44
CA GLY A 14 -8.21 1.70 4.55
C GLY A 14 -7.52 2.99 4.14
N GLU A 15 -6.28 3.24 4.58
CA GLU A 15 -5.53 4.45 4.20
C GLU A 15 -4.89 4.27 2.82
N TYR A 16 -5.14 5.23 1.92
CA TYR A 16 -4.45 5.33 0.63
C TYR A 16 -3.07 5.94 0.84
N VAL A 17 -2.05 5.23 0.37
CA VAL A 17 -0.64 5.61 0.50
C VAL A 17 0.09 5.40 -0.83
N ILE A 18 1.23 6.07 -0.98
CA ILE A 18 2.17 5.72 -2.04
C ILE A 18 3.05 4.61 -1.50
N VAL A 19 3.17 3.50 -2.23
CA VAL A 19 4.04 2.37 -1.90
C VAL A 19 5.15 2.22 -2.93
N ALA A 20 6.28 1.68 -2.51
CA ALA A 20 7.43 1.43 -3.36
C ALA A 20 7.72 -0.07 -3.48
N THR A 21 8.03 -0.47 -4.71
CA THR A 21 8.73 -1.72 -5.06
C THR A 21 10.21 -1.40 -5.30
N ASP A 22 11.01 -2.37 -5.72
CA ASP A 22 12.43 -2.14 -6.01
C ASP A 22 12.67 -1.19 -7.20
N ASP A 23 11.72 -1.10 -8.13
CA ASP A 23 11.88 -0.37 -9.40
C ASP A 23 10.82 0.72 -9.64
N THR A 24 9.69 0.69 -8.94
CA THR A 24 8.59 1.64 -9.19
C THR A 24 7.75 1.95 -7.94
N THR A 25 6.91 2.98 -8.04
CA THR A 25 5.98 3.41 -6.98
C THR A 25 4.52 3.36 -7.46
N TRP A 26 3.60 2.98 -6.57
CA TRP A 26 2.17 2.84 -6.84
C TRP A 26 1.34 3.55 -5.77
N VAL A 27 0.07 3.83 -6.05
CA VAL A 27 -0.91 4.24 -5.04
C VAL A 27 -1.75 3.03 -4.65
N GLU A 28 -1.67 2.64 -3.39
CA GLU A 28 -2.33 1.45 -2.84
C GLU A 28 -3.03 1.76 -1.51
N THR A 29 -4.00 0.92 -1.17
CA THR A 29 -4.72 0.91 0.11
C THR A 29 -4.35 -0.34 0.88
N HIS A 30 -4.07 -0.21 2.16
CA HIS A 30 -3.78 -1.34 3.03
C HIS A 30 -5.06 -1.87 3.68
N PHE A 31 -5.35 -3.17 3.55
CA PHE A 31 -6.44 -3.83 4.26
C PHE A 31 -5.95 -5.09 4.98
N VAL A 32 -6.46 -5.32 6.20
CA VAL A 32 -6.19 -6.54 6.95
C VAL A 32 -7.31 -7.53 6.69
N GLU A 33 -7.32 -8.06 5.47
CA GLU A 33 -8.13 -9.23 5.13
C GLU A 33 -7.19 -10.39 4.82
N ASP A 34 -7.45 -11.54 5.45
CA ASP A 34 -6.76 -12.77 5.07
C ASP A 34 -7.40 -13.27 3.76
N ASP A 35 -6.61 -13.35 2.69
CA ASP A 35 -7.05 -14.04 1.48
C ASP A 35 -7.44 -15.47 1.87
N MET A 36 -8.69 -15.87 1.59
CA MET A 36 -9.23 -17.17 2.01
C MET A 36 -8.51 -18.36 1.33
N ILE A 37 -7.71 -18.09 0.30
CA ILE A 37 -6.91 -19.10 -0.40
C ILE A 37 -5.48 -19.18 0.17
N SER A 38 -4.77 -18.05 0.28
CA SER A 38 -3.37 -18.02 0.74
C SER A 38 -3.18 -17.76 2.23
N GLY A 39 -4.19 -17.21 2.91
CA GLY A 39 -4.11 -16.73 4.29
C GLY A 39 -3.22 -15.49 4.45
N GLU A 40 -2.88 -14.82 3.36
CA GLU A 40 -2.02 -13.64 3.37
C GLU A 40 -2.85 -12.36 3.41
N ARG A 41 -2.29 -11.30 4.02
CA ARG A 41 -2.91 -9.98 4.00
C ARG A 41 -2.48 -9.19 2.78
N MET A 42 -3.33 -8.27 2.35
CA MET A 42 -3.27 -7.72 0.99
C MET A 42 -3.28 -6.19 0.93
N TRP A 43 -2.67 -5.67 -0.12
CA TRP A 43 -2.77 -4.32 -0.63
C TRP A 43 -3.73 -4.28 -1.81
N PHE A 44 -4.51 -3.21 -1.91
CA PHE A 44 -5.46 -2.99 -2.99
C PHE A 44 -5.10 -1.73 -3.77
N SER A 45 -5.19 -1.81 -5.09
CA SER A 45 -4.87 -0.66 -5.93
C SER A 45 -6.05 0.31 -6.02
N ALA A 46 -5.73 1.58 -6.28
CA ALA A 46 -6.74 2.55 -6.71
C ALA A 46 -7.30 2.21 -8.11
N ASN A 47 -6.60 1.36 -8.88
CA ASN A 47 -7.11 0.79 -10.12
C ASN A 47 -8.02 -0.41 -9.81
N ALA A 48 -9.31 -0.29 -10.10
CA ALA A 48 -10.31 -1.33 -9.87
C ALA A 48 -10.05 -2.62 -10.69
N ASP A 49 -9.30 -2.53 -11.78
CA ASP A 49 -8.95 -3.68 -12.62
C ASP A 49 -7.66 -4.38 -12.16
N ALA A 50 -6.97 -3.86 -11.14
CA ALA A 50 -5.74 -4.46 -10.65
C ALA A 50 -6.02 -5.52 -9.57
N ASP A 51 -5.32 -6.64 -9.67
CA ASP A 51 -5.38 -7.69 -8.65
C ASP A 51 -4.76 -7.20 -7.32
N PRO A 52 -5.30 -7.63 -6.16
CA PRO A 52 -4.70 -7.37 -4.87
C PRO A 52 -3.28 -7.97 -4.78
N ARG A 53 -2.40 -7.33 -4.02
CA ARG A 53 -1.00 -7.72 -3.87
C ARG A 53 -0.68 -8.11 -2.43
N SER A 54 0.16 -9.13 -2.22
CA SER A 54 0.57 -9.54 -0.87
C SER A 54 1.28 -8.41 -0.11
N LEU A 55 1.16 -8.40 1.22
CA LEU A 55 1.82 -7.43 2.11
C LEU A 55 3.31 -7.24 1.85
N ASN A 56 3.99 -8.33 1.47
CA ASN A 56 5.43 -8.36 1.23
C ASN A 56 5.83 -7.84 -0.16
N ALA A 57 4.87 -7.47 -1.01
CA ALA A 57 5.12 -6.98 -2.36
C ALA A 57 5.81 -5.60 -2.38
N PHE A 58 5.76 -4.85 -1.28
CA PHE A 58 6.30 -3.50 -1.18
C PHE A 58 7.32 -3.35 -0.07
N THR A 59 8.32 -2.52 -0.32
CA THR A 59 9.43 -2.28 0.60
C THR A 59 9.13 -1.14 1.57
N HIS A 60 8.52 -0.06 1.08
CA HIS A 60 8.24 1.16 1.83
C HIS A 60 6.90 1.77 1.43
N TRP A 61 6.35 2.60 2.31
CA TRP A 61 5.19 3.43 2.01
C TRP A 61 5.40 4.87 2.50
N MET A 62 4.62 5.80 1.96
CA MET A 62 4.54 7.17 2.43
C MET A 62 3.12 7.70 2.28
N LYS A 63 2.72 8.64 3.15
CA LYS A 63 1.42 9.31 3.02
C LYS A 63 1.34 10.07 1.69
N ILE A 64 0.17 10.05 1.06
CA ILE A 64 -0.12 10.88 -0.10
C ILE A 64 -0.02 12.36 0.31
N PRO A 65 0.71 13.20 -0.46
CA PRO A 65 0.75 14.63 -0.24
C PRO A 65 -0.65 15.25 -0.21
N ALA A 66 -0.86 16.25 0.65
CA ALA A 66 -2.05 17.08 0.54
C ALA A 66 -2.09 17.73 -0.86
N PRO A 67 -3.27 17.85 -1.49
CA PRO A 67 -3.39 18.56 -2.75
C PRO A 67 -2.95 20.02 -2.57
N PRO A 68 -2.40 20.66 -3.63
CA PRO A 68 -2.09 22.08 -3.56
C PRO A 68 -3.37 22.89 -3.29
N THR A 69 -3.24 23.96 -2.51
CA THR A 69 -4.31 24.95 -2.36
C THR A 69 -4.38 25.83 -3.61
N GLU A 70 -5.59 26.07 -4.13
CA GLU A 70 -5.83 27.04 -5.22
C GLU A 70 -5.45 28.48 -4.85
#